data_AF-A0A7V2KNS9-F1
#
_entry.id   AF-A0A7V2KNS9-F1
#
_cell.length_a   1.000
_cell.length_b   1.000
_cell.length_c   1.000
_cell.angle_alpha   90.00
_cell.angle_beta   90.00
_cell.angle_gamma   90.00
#
_symmetry.space_group_name_H-M   'P 1'
#
loop_
_entity.id
_entity.type
_entity.pdbx_description
1 polymer ?
#
loop_
_entity_poly.entity_id
_entity_poly.type
_entity_poly.pdbx_seq_one_letter_code
_entity_poly.pdbx_strand_id
1 'polypeptide(L)' 'MAGMRDKPIHEYFGVNIEVLWKTIREDLPKVKTKTEELLRKMDEEVDK' A
#
# COMPACT_ATOMS: atom_id res chain seq x y z
N MET A 1 -12.59 -12.81 -0.86
CA MET A 1 -11.85 -12.27 -2.03
C MET A 1 -10.39 -12.20 -1.63
N ALA A 2 -9.49 -12.93 -2.30
CA ALA A 2 -8.05 -12.89 -2.00
C ALA A 2 -7.48 -11.56 -2.53
N GLY A 3 -7.30 -10.58 -1.65
CA GLY A 3 -6.68 -9.30 -2.00
C GLY A 3 -5.16 -9.42 -2.14
N MET A 4 -4.47 -8.38 -2.63
CA MET A 4 -3.00 -8.38 -2.76
C MET A 4 -2.26 -8.64 -1.43
N ARG A 5 -2.92 -8.40 -0.29
CA ARG A 5 -2.43 -8.72 1.06
C ARG A 5 -2.52 -10.21 1.41
N ASP A 6 -3.58 -10.89 1.01
CA ASP A 6 -3.86 -12.26 1.48
C ASP A 6 -2.88 -13.27 0.89
N LYS A 7 -2.44 -13.00 -0.36
CA LYS A 7 -1.57 -13.89 -1.11
C LYS A 7 -0.19 -14.11 -0.47
N PRO A 8 0.57 -13.07 -0.08
CA PRO A 8 1.83 -13.27 0.65
C PRO A 8 1.68 -13.82 2.07
N ILE A 9 0.49 -13.72 2.70
CA ILE A 9 0.28 -14.22 4.07
C ILE A 9 -0.09 -15.71 4.09
N HIS A 10 -0.86 -16.18 3.11
CA HIS A 10 -1.40 -17.56 3.11
C HIS A 10 -0.86 -18.46 1.99
N GLU A 11 -0.32 -17.89 0.90
CA GLU A 11 0.18 -18.62 -0.28
C GLU A 11 1.61 -18.19 -0.64
N TYR A 12 2.51 -18.11 0.34
CA TYR A 12 3.86 -17.56 0.18
C TYR A 12 4.71 -18.25 -0.90
N PHE A 13 4.47 -19.53 -1.20
CA PHE A 13 5.12 -20.25 -2.31
C PHE A 13 4.64 -19.84 -3.71
N GLY A 14 3.45 -19.23 -3.82
CA GLY A 14 2.86 -18.78 -5.08
C GLY A 14 3.11 -17.30 -5.40
N VAL A 15 3.91 -16.61 -4.59
CA VAL A 15 4.20 -15.19 -4.76
C VAL A 15 5.31 -14.99 -5.80
N ASN A 16 5.02 -14.19 -6.82
CA ASN A 16 6.06 -13.71 -7.72
C ASN A 16 6.91 -12.64 -7.02
N ILE A 17 8.17 -12.99 -6.71
CA ILE A 17 9.10 -12.12 -5.97
C ILE A 17 9.48 -10.86 -6.74
N GLU A 18 9.57 -10.91 -8.07
CA GLU A 18 9.87 -9.72 -8.87
C GLU A 18 8.74 -8.70 -8.81
N VAL A 19 7.49 -9.18 -8.88
CA VAL A 19 6.31 -8.33 -8.73
C VAL A 19 6.29 -7.73 -7.32
N LEU A 20 6.51 -8.55 -6.28
CA LEU A 20 6.56 -8.07 -4.90
C LEU A 20 7.63 -6.98 -4.72
N TRP A 21 8.82 -7.18 -5.29
CA TRP A 21 9.91 -6.20 -5.20
C TRP A 21 9.56 -4.88 -5.89
N LYS A 22 8.98 -4.93 -7.09
CA LYS A 22 8.48 -3.73 -7.78
C LYS A 22 7.39 -3.03 -6.97
N THR A 23 6.41 -3.77 -6.45
CA THR A 23 5.34 -3.20 -5.62
C THR A 23 5.91 -2.50 -4.39
N ILE A 24 6.92 -3.06 -3.71
CA ILE A 24 7.57 -2.44 -2.55
C ILE A 24 8.33 -1.16 -2.94
N ARG A 25 9.03 -1.16 -4.08
CA ARG A 25 9.91 -0.04 -4.47
C ARG A 25 9.19 1.08 -5.21
N GLU A 26 8.16 0.76 -5.97
CA GLU A 26 7.53 1.69 -6.91
C GLU A 26 6.13 2.08 -6.46
N ASP A 27 5.31 1.15 -5.99
CA ASP A 27 3.89 1.40 -5.72
C ASP A 27 3.63 1.79 -4.27
N LEU A 28 4.25 1.08 -3.33
CA LEU A 28 4.08 1.33 -1.90
C LEU A 28 4.43 2.77 -1.49
N PRO A 29 5.52 3.40 -1.99
CA PRO A 29 5.83 4.79 -1.67
C PRO A 29 4.76 5.76 -2.19
N LYS A 30 4.23 5.54 -3.40
CA LYS A 30 3.17 6.37 -3.98
C LYS A 30 1.89 6.31 -3.13
N VAL A 31 1.53 5.11 -2.68
CA VAL A 31 0.36 4.91 -1.80
C VAL A 31 0.58 5.59 -0.45
N LYS A 32 1.77 5.45 0.14
CA LYS A 32 2.12 6.12 1.39
C LYS A 32 1.97 7.64 1.28
N THR A 33 2.61 8.26 0.29
CA THR A 33 2.54 9.72 0.10
C THR A 33 1.11 10.20 -0.10
N LYS A 34 0.32 9.53 -0.94
CA LYS A 34 -1.09 9.90 -1.14
C LYS A 34 -1.91 9.77 0.14
N THR A 35 -1.64 8.75 0.95
CA THR A 35 -2.33 8.55 2.23
C THR A 35 -1.97 9.66 3.22
N GLU A 36 -0.69 10.02 3.32
CA GLU A 36 -0.22 11.12 4.18
C GLU A 36 -0.83 12.47 3.76
N GLU A 37 -0.91 12.74 2.45
CA GLU A 37 -1.56 13.94 1.92
C GLU A 37 -3.06 14.00 2.25
N LEU A 38 -3.75 12.87 2.17
CA LEU A 38 -5.17 12.78 2.54
C LEU A 38 -5.37 13.02 4.04
N LEU A 39 -4.54 12.41 4.89
CA LEU A 39 -4.60 12.62 6.33
C LEU A 39 -4.38 14.09 6.69
N ARG A 40 -3.36 14.74 6.11
CA ARG A 40 -3.12 16.17 6.34
C ARG A 40 -4.31 17.04 5.95
N LYS A 41 -4.94 16.76 4.81
CA LYS A 41 -6.15 17.49 4.38
C LYS A 41 -7.31 17.31 5.37
N MET A 42 -7.48 16.11 5.91
CA MET A 42 -8.51 15.84 6.91
C MET A 42 -8.23 16.61 8.21
N ASP A 43 -6.98 16.68 8.66
CA ASP A 43 -6.60 17.46 9.84
C ASP A 43 -6.85 18.96 9.63
N GLU A 44 -6.49 19.51 8.47
CA GLU A 44 -6.75 20.91 8.09
C GLU A 44 -8.25 21.26 7.99
N GLU A 45 -9.11 20.28 7.71
CA GLU A 45 -10.58 20.45 7.70
C GLU A 45 -11.19 20.37 9.11
N VAL A 46 -10.55 19.66 10.04
CA VAL A 46 -11.00 19.55 11.45
C VAL A 46 -10.62 20.79 12.27
N ASP A 47 -9.49 21.42 11.95
CA ASP A 47 -9.01 22.64 12.63
C ASP A 47 -9.68 23.95 12.14
N LYS A 48 -10.60 23.87 11.17
CA LYS A 48 -11.44 24.97 10.68
C LYS A 48 -12.78 25.06 11.40
#